data_AF-A0AAD2CBF1-F1
#
_entry.id   AF-A0AAD2CBF1-F1
#
_cell.length_a   1.000
_cell.length_b   1.000
_cell.length_c   1.000
_cell.angle_alpha   90.00
_cell.angle_beta   90.00
_cell.angle_gamma   90.00
#
_symmetry.space_group_name_H-M   'P 1'
#
loop_
_entity.id
_entity.type
_entity.pdbx_description
1 polymer ?
#
loop_
_entity_poly.entity_id
_entity_poly.type
_entity_poly.pdbx_seq_one_letter_code
_entity_poly.pdbx_strand_id
1 'polypeptide(L)'
;MQDAFAGLGILVGYVWLTAWGWIELVRGHTVRGGPLWRGHLIAVFGAHVPAFMFVCAAVVSSADELGDGGKLLMWLCTFGTCWAYHRYGRGATKAPTLVVEPILRPVSGSLRDRLRAWWRELNYVPGDVRQRAPSSLPTSESAAGSKASGGATIQSHSVQPPRPATSAAKSECKAEIYLSAAVEPIQLPDTISFRYRKADGTQRRRTVTAFQVVDIGGRAYMDAHDHDRKATRSFLISRIVGEVTRSESGEVMSAASWLSAVAMSPDSTRRKGRGRRKSATCDWQTAVVFAGLHPARSDALEARALEAGWDVRERITRSVRHVVAGPLMGYKQRERAEALRIPMIDEDTAIALMSQRTEGQ
;
A
#
# COMPACT_ATOMS: atom_id res chain seq x y z
N MET A 1 19.34 51.49 -3.20
CA MET A 1 18.62 50.49 -4.03
C MET A 1 19.29 49.13 -4.01
N GLN A 2 20.62 49.02 -4.13
CA GLN A 2 21.32 47.72 -4.13
C GLN A 2 21.05 46.87 -2.87
N ASP A 3 20.93 47.46 -1.69
CA ASP A 3 20.66 46.73 -0.44
C ASP A 3 19.25 46.10 -0.40
N ALA A 4 18.27 46.73 -1.04
CA ALA A 4 16.90 46.21 -1.11
C ALA A 4 16.81 44.97 -2.03
N PHE A 5 17.59 44.94 -3.11
CA PHE A 5 17.66 43.78 -4.01
C PHE A 5 18.39 42.59 -3.37
N ALA A 6 19.42 42.85 -2.57
CA ALA A 6 20.12 41.81 -1.81
C ALA A 6 19.18 41.14 -0.79
N GLY A 7 18.40 41.93 -0.04
CA GLY A 7 17.42 41.41 0.92
C GLY A 7 16.33 40.55 0.26
N LEU A 8 15.81 40.99 -0.89
CA LEU A 8 14.80 40.22 -1.64
C LEU A 8 15.36 38.87 -2.14
N GLY A 9 16.59 38.85 -2.65
CA GLY A 9 17.23 37.62 -3.13
C GLY A 9 17.40 36.58 -2.03
N ILE A 10 17.79 37.02 -0.83
CA ILE A 10 17.93 36.14 0.35
C ILE A 10 16.56 35.59 0.76
N LEU A 11 15.52 36.42 0.79
CA LEU A 11 14.17 35.99 1.14
C LEU A 11 13.63 34.94 0.15
N VAL A 12 13.80 35.18 -1.15
CA VAL A 12 13.35 34.25 -2.21
C VAL A 12 14.09 32.92 -2.13
N GLY A 13 15.42 32.96 -1.97
CA GLY A 13 16.23 31.75 -1.80
C GLY A 13 15.84 30.95 -0.56
N TYR A 14 15.55 31.64 0.54
CA TYR A 14 15.10 31.05 1.78
C TYR A 14 13.72 30.38 1.64
N VAL A 15 12.72 31.07 1.11
CA VAL A 15 11.37 30.50 0.89
C VAL A 15 11.46 29.28 -0.03
N TRP A 16 12.26 29.37 -1.09
CA TRP A 16 12.46 28.27 -2.03
C TRP A 16 13.10 27.03 -1.37
N LEU A 17 14.18 27.20 -0.60
CA LEU A 17 14.83 26.11 0.14
C LEU A 17 13.90 25.47 1.17
N THR A 18 13.07 26.27 1.82
CA THR A 18 12.11 25.81 2.85
C THR A 18 11.00 24.97 2.20
N ALA A 19 10.44 25.44 1.09
CA ALA A 19 9.43 24.72 0.33
C ALA A 19 9.99 23.41 -0.27
N TRP A 20 11.20 23.46 -0.84
CA TRP A 20 11.88 22.28 -1.37
C TRP A 20 12.15 21.23 -0.27
N GLY A 21 12.71 21.66 0.86
CA GLY A 21 12.98 20.80 2.01
C GLY A 21 11.71 20.15 2.58
N TRP A 22 10.60 20.89 2.65
CA TRP A 22 9.30 20.35 3.04
C TRP A 22 8.88 19.20 2.11
N ILE A 23 8.89 19.43 0.79
CA ILE A 23 8.44 18.46 -0.21
C ILE A 23 9.22 17.15 -0.09
N GLU A 24 10.56 17.23 -0.02
CA GLU A 24 11.42 16.06 0.10
C GLU A 24 11.19 15.30 1.40
N LEU A 25 10.90 16.00 2.50
CA LEU A 25 10.65 15.38 3.81
C LEU A 25 9.31 14.62 3.84
N VAL A 26 8.25 15.22 3.27
CA VAL A 26 6.95 14.54 3.08
C VAL A 26 7.10 13.33 2.16
N ARG A 27 7.85 13.48 1.06
CA ARG A 27 8.09 12.40 0.09
C ARG A 27 8.88 11.25 0.72
N GLY A 28 9.93 11.53 1.49
CA GLY A 28 10.70 10.51 2.21
C GLY A 28 9.86 9.75 3.24
N HIS A 29 8.99 10.46 3.97
CA HIS A 29 8.12 9.82 4.96
C HIS A 29 7.05 8.93 4.32
N THR A 30 6.46 9.36 3.20
CA THR A 30 5.45 8.58 2.46
C THR A 30 6.05 7.33 1.82
N VAL A 31 7.28 7.40 1.28
CA VAL A 31 8.01 6.23 0.76
C VAL A 31 8.28 5.19 1.86
N ARG A 32 8.43 5.60 3.12
CA ARG A 32 8.58 4.70 4.27
C ARG A 32 7.25 4.11 4.78
N GLY A 33 6.13 4.42 4.12
CA GLY A 33 4.80 3.89 4.46
C GLY A 33 4.13 4.60 5.64
N GLY A 34 4.66 5.74 6.06
CA GLY A 34 4.02 6.57 7.08
C GLY A 34 2.86 7.39 6.49
N PRO A 35 1.81 7.69 7.29
CA PRO A 35 0.67 8.47 6.81
C PRO A 35 1.09 9.90 6.45
N LEU A 36 0.46 10.44 5.40
CA LEU A 36 0.83 11.72 4.77
C LEU A 36 0.84 12.89 5.77
N TRP A 37 -0.15 12.94 6.68
CA TRP A 37 -0.26 14.00 7.70
C TRP A 37 0.92 14.04 8.67
N ARG A 38 1.51 12.88 9.02
CA ARG A 38 2.73 12.85 9.86
C ARG A 38 3.93 13.40 9.11
N GLY A 39 4.01 13.16 7.80
CA GLY A 39 5.03 13.77 6.95
C GLY A 39 4.94 15.29 6.96
N HIS A 40 3.73 15.85 6.83
CA HIS A 40 3.51 17.29 6.94
C HIS A 40 3.84 17.82 8.34
N LEU A 41 3.47 17.10 9.41
CA LEU A 41 3.75 17.53 10.78
C LEU A 41 5.26 17.57 11.03
N ILE A 42 6.00 16.53 10.63
CA ILE A 42 7.46 16.52 10.72
C ILE A 42 8.08 17.62 9.84
N ALA A 43 7.51 17.90 8.67
CA ALA A 43 7.99 18.96 7.78
C ALA A 43 7.75 20.36 8.36
N VAL A 44 6.59 20.61 8.99
CA VAL A 44 6.28 21.87 9.70
C VAL A 44 7.29 22.07 10.82
N PHE A 45 7.45 21.12 11.74
CA PHE A 45 8.39 21.24 12.84
C PHE A 45 9.85 21.31 12.36
N GLY A 46 10.21 20.50 11.36
CA GLY A 46 11.56 20.45 10.80
C GLY A 46 11.96 21.70 10.02
N ALA A 47 11.02 22.35 9.34
CA ALA A 47 11.28 23.56 8.57
C ALA A 47 11.15 24.84 9.42
N HIS A 48 10.21 24.89 10.37
CA HIS A 48 9.87 26.13 11.07
C HIS A 48 10.73 26.36 12.32
N VAL A 49 11.27 25.30 12.94
CA VAL A 49 12.15 25.47 14.10
C VAL A 49 13.48 26.13 13.72
N PRO A 50 14.21 25.69 12.67
CA PRO A 50 15.45 26.37 12.26
C PRO A 50 15.20 27.79 11.73
N ALA A 51 14.09 27.99 11.03
CA ALA A 51 13.60 29.29 10.58
C ALA A 51 13.47 30.29 11.73
N PHE A 52 12.71 29.88 12.74
CA PHE A 52 12.44 30.67 13.93
C PHE A 52 13.74 30.95 14.69
N MET A 53 14.59 29.94 14.87
CA MET A 53 15.88 30.11 15.53
C MET A 53 16.81 31.07 14.78
N PHE A 54 16.80 31.06 13.44
CA PHE A 54 17.57 32.00 12.62
C PHE A 54 17.07 33.44 12.77
N VAL A 55 15.75 33.66 12.75
CA VAL A 55 15.16 34.99 12.98
C VAL A 55 15.47 35.48 14.39
N CYS A 56 15.34 34.63 15.41
CA CYS A 56 15.74 34.96 16.78
C CYS A 56 17.23 35.31 16.87
N ALA A 57 18.11 34.54 16.22
CA ALA A 57 19.55 34.82 16.20
C ALA A 57 19.87 36.14 15.48
N ALA A 58 19.18 36.47 14.39
CA ALA A 58 19.36 37.73 13.66
C ALA A 58 18.90 38.94 14.49
N VAL A 59 17.72 38.86 15.10
CA VAL A 59 17.17 39.91 15.99
C VAL A 59 18.07 40.12 17.20
N VAL A 60 18.56 39.04 17.82
CA VAL A 60 19.47 39.11 18.96
C VAL A 60 20.86 39.64 18.56
N SER A 61 21.34 39.33 17.35
CA SER A 61 22.63 39.84 16.86
C SER A 61 22.61 41.35 16.59
N SER A 62 21.43 41.89 16.26
CA SER A 62 21.20 43.35 16.13
C SER A 62 20.96 44.06 17.46
N ALA A 63 20.77 43.33 18.56
CA ALA A 63 20.70 43.92 19.89
C ALA A 63 22.13 44.05 20.44
N ASP A 64 22.55 45.27 20.77
CA ASP A 64 23.87 45.53 21.36
C ASP A 64 24.01 44.99 22.80
N GLU A 65 22.89 44.59 23.43
CA GLU A 65 22.85 44.14 24.82
C GLU A 65 23.37 42.70 25.03
N LEU A 66 23.35 41.85 24.00
CA LEU A 66 24.02 40.54 24.08
C LEU A 66 25.47 40.73 23.66
N GLY A 67 26.38 40.83 24.63
CA GLY A 67 27.83 40.80 24.36
C GLY A 67 28.24 39.60 23.49
N ASP A 68 29.44 39.64 22.92
CA ASP A 68 29.88 38.71 21.87
C ASP A 68 29.70 37.22 22.18
N GLY A 69 29.79 36.83 23.46
CA GLY A 69 29.54 35.46 23.92
C GLY A 69 28.08 35.00 23.73
N GLY A 70 27.10 35.89 23.90
CA GLY A 70 25.68 35.60 23.67
C GLY A 70 25.36 35.40 22.19
N LYS A 71 25.98 36.21 21.33
CA LYS A 71 25.89 36.08 19.87
C LYS A 71 26.48 34.75 19.39
N LEU A 72 27.66 34.37 19.90
CA LEU A 72 28.30 33.08 19.58
C LEU A 72 27.46 31.88 20.01
N LEU A 73 26.90 31.89 21.24
CA LEU A 73 26.09 30.79 21.74
C LEU A 73 24.83 30.57 20.88
N MET A 74 24.16 31.64 20.45
CA MET A 74 23.01 31.57 19.55
C MET A 74 23.38 30.98 18.17
N TRP A 75 24.54 31.36 17.63
CA TRP A 75 25.06 30.76 16.40
C TRP A 75 25.33 29.26 16.56
N LEU A 76 25.92 28.84 17.69
CA LEU A 76 26.17 27.43 17.98
C LEU A 76 24.88 26.62 18.15
N CYS A 77 23.86 27.17 18.81
CA CYS A 77 22.54 26.53 18.92
C CYS A 77 21.89 26.37 17.53
N THR A 78 21.95 27.41 16.69
CA THR A 78 21.42 27.38 15.33
C THR A 78 22.16 26.33 14.48
N PHE A 79 23.49 26.31 14.54
CA PHE A 79 24.32 25.33 13.84
C PHE A 79 24.07 23.89 14.33
N GLY A 80 23.95 23.68 15.64
CA GLY A 80 23.64 22.39 16.23
C GLY A 80 22.27 21.86 15.79
N THR A 81 21.27 22.73 15.68
CA THR A 81 19.93 22.38 15.19
C THR A 81 19.97 21.99 13.71
N CYS A 82 20.70 22.75 12.88
CA CYS A 82 20.93 22.43 11.47
C CYS A 82 21.71 21.12 11.28
N TRP A 83 22.74 20.86 12.10
CA TRP A 83 23.53 19.64 12.03
C TRP A 83 22.74 18.39 12.46
N ALA A 84 21.96 18.49 13.54
CA ALA A 84 21.05 17.44 13.96
C ALA A 84 20.02 17.13 12.85
N TYR A 85 19.45 18.16 12.22
CA TYR A 85 18.54 18.01 11.10
C TYR A 85 19.18 17.29 9.90
N HIS A 86 20.39 17.69 9.50
CA HIS A 86 21.13 17.06 8.40
C HIS A 86 21.42 15.58 8.67
N ARG A 87 21.82 15.24 9.91
CA ARG A 87 22.10 13.87 10.32
C ARG A 87 20.83 13.01 10.36
N TYR A 88 19.70 13.54 10.83
CA TYR A 88 18.41 12.86 10.78
C TYR A 88 17.91 12.66 9.34
N GLY A 89 18.17 13.60 8.44
CA GLY A 89 17.85 13.47 7.01
C GLY A 89 18.71 12.42 6.29
N ARG A 90 20.00 12.28 6.64
CA ARG A 90 20.92 11.30 6.04
C ARG A 90 20.84 9.88 6.63
N GLY A 91 20.06 9.67 7.68
CA GLY A 91 19.85 8.35 8.28
C GLY A 91 19.12 7.38 7.34
N ALA A 92 19.86 6.41 6.81
CA ALA A 92 19.41 5.16 6.17
C ALA A 92 19.09 5.16 4.66
N THR A 93 19.98 5.73 3.82
CA THR A 93 20.17 5.27 2.43
C THR A 93 21.45 4.43 2.32
N LYS A 94 21.46 3.26 2.96
CA LYS A 94 22.30 2.14 2.52
C LYS A 94 21.39 0.95 2.25
N ALA A 95 20.59 1.08 1.19
CA ALA A 95 20.22 -0.08 0.40
C ALA A 95 21.18 -0.09 -0.80
N PRO A 96 21.75 -1.25 -1.19
CA PRO A 96 22.62 -1.32 -2.35
C PRO A 96 21.83 -0.89 -3.59
N THR A 97 22.28 0.20 -4.20
CA THR A 97 21.82 0.63 -5.52
C THR A 97 22.27 -0.43 -6.52
N LEU A 98 21.37 -1.34 -6.91
CA LEU A 98 21.57 -2.09 -8.15
C LEU A 98 21.42 -1.09 -9.29
N VAL A 99 22.54 -0.84 -9.97
CA VAL A 99 22.57 -0.11 -11.23
C VAL A 99 21.77 -0.93 -12.23
N VAL A 100 20.51 -0.55 -12.44
CA VAL A 100 19.77 -0.95 -13.63
C VAL A 100 20.10 0.11 -14.67
N GLU A 101 21.00 -0.22 -15.60
CA GLU A 101 21.15 0.54 -16.82
C GLU A 101 19.79 0.57 -17.53
N PRO A 102 19.17 1.76 -17.73
CA PRO A 102 18.04 1.83 -18.62
C PRO A 102 18.57 1.61 -20.03
N ILE A 103 18.28 0.43 -20.60
CA ILE A 103 18.44 0.19 -22.04
C ILE A 103 17.41 1.09 -22.74
N LEU A 104 17.76 2.35 -22.95
CA LEU A 104 17.04 3.27 -23.82
C LEU A 104 17.32 2.82 -25.25
N ARG A 105 16.46 1.93 -25.77
CA ARG A 105 16.37 1.76 -27.23
C ARG A 105 15.65 2.98 -27.80
N PRO A 106 16.21 3.66 -28.82
CA PRO A 106 15.49 4.73 -29.51
C PRO A 106 14.30 4.10 -30.25
N VAL A 107 13.09 4.33 -29.74
CA VAL A 107 11.85 3.99 -30.46
C VAL A 107 11.49 5.18 -31.35
N SER A 108 11.89 5.08 -32.62
CA SER A 108 11.34 5.91 -33.69
C SER A 108 9.88 5.52 -33.91
N GLY A 109 8.98 6.51 -33.96
CA GLY A 109 7.55 6.30 -34.11
C GLY A 109 6.73 7.54 -33.77
N SER A 110 5.54 7.63 -34.34
CA SER A 110 4.62 8.75 -34.10
C SER A 110 4.21 8.82 -32.63
N LEU A 111 3.84 10.00 -32.15
CA LEU A 111 3.33 10.20 -30.77
C LEU A 111 2.18 9.23 -30.44
N ARG A 112 1.34 8.90 -31.43
CA ARG A 112 0.22 7.98 -31.29
C ARG A 112 0.68 6.54 -31.03
N ASP A 113 1.80 6.13 -31.61
CA ASP A 113 2.37 4.79 -31.40
C ASP A 113 3.11 4.71 -30.07
N ARG A 114 3.74 5.81 -29.64
CA ARG A 114 4.31 5.96 -28.30
C ARG A 114 3.23 5.85 -27.22
N LEU A 115 2.11 6.54 -27.40
CA LEU A 115 0.97 6.46 -26.48
C LEU A 115 0.36 5.06 -26.47
N ARG A 116 0.22 4.38 -27.63
CA ARG A 116 -0.29 3.00 -27.69
C ARG A 116 0.66 1.96 -27.11
N ALA A 117 1.97 2.14 -27.23
CA ALA A 117 2.96 1.27 -26.59
C ALA A 117 2.91 1.44 -25.06
N TRP A 118 2.91 2.69 -24.60
CA TRP A 118 2.79 3.02 -23.17
C TRP A 118 1.48 2.52 -22.56
N TRP A 119 0.36 2.63 -23.29
CA TRP A 119 -0.93 2.11 -22.84
C TRP A 119 -0.97 0.58 -22.76
N ARG A 120 -0.25 -0.13 -23.64
CA ARG A 120 -0.10 -1.59 -23.55
C ARG A 120 0.76 -2.01 -22.36
N GLU A 121 1.80 -1.25 -22.07
CA GLU A 121 2.72 -1.50 -20.96
C GLU A 121 2.04 -1.26 -19.59
N LEU A 122 1.18 -0.25 -19.49
CA LEU A 122 0.35 -0.01 -18.30
C LEU A 122 -0.71 -1.10 -18.06
N ASN A 123 -1.19 -1.75 -19.11
CA ASN A 123 -2.19 -2.82 -19.03
C ASN A 123 -1.58 -4.23 -19.06
N TYR A 124 -0.25 -4.33 -19.11
CA TYR A 124 0.46 -5.61 -19.09
C TYR A 124 0.48 -6.17 -17.66
N VAL A 125 -0.15 -7.32 -17.46
CA VAL A 125 -0.12 -8.07 -16.20
C VAL A 125 0.81 -9.27 -16.39
N PRO A 126 1.99 -9.30 -15.74
CA PRO A 126 2.90 -10.43 -15.86
C PRO A 126 2.22 -11.74 -15.43
N GLY A 127 2.05 -12.68 -16.36
CA GLY A 127 1.45 -14.00 -16.12
C GLY A 127 0.00 -14.18 -16.57
N ASP A 128 -0.62 -13.22 -17.27
CA ASP A 128 -1.94 -13.43 -17.86
C ASP A 128 -1.88 -14.38 -19.08
N VAL A 129 -2.42 -15.58 -18.92
CA VAL A 129 -2.40 -16.66 -19.92
C VAL A 129 -3.28 -16.33 -21.14
N ARG A 130 -4.21 -15.38 -21.01
CA ARG A 130 -5.12 -14.96 -22.11
C ARG A 130 -4.45 -14.09 -23.16
N GLN A 131 -3.27 -13.56 -22.87
CA GLN A 131 -2.50 -12.70 -23.78
C GLN A 131 -1.43 -13.47 -24.56
N ARG A 132 -1.35 -14.80 -24.41
CA ARG A 132 -0.45 -15.64 -25.23
C ARG A 132 -1.10 -15.89 -26.59
N ALA A 133 -0.46 -15.37 -27.64
CA ALA A 133 -0.80 -15.73 -29.01
C ALA A 133 -0.60 -17.26 -29.22
N PRO A 134 -1.46 -17.94 -29.98
CA PRO A 134 -1.41 -19.39 -30.20
C PRO A 134 -0.21 -19.89 -31.02
N SER A 135 0.74 -19.03 -31.40
CA SER A 135 1.81 -19.34 -32.36
C SER A 135 3.17 -19.65 -31.75
N SER A 136 3.27 -19.98 -30.46
CA SER A 136 4.55 -20.36 -29.83
C SER A 136 4.42 -21.64 -29.02
N LEU A 137 4.20 -22.75 -29.70
CA LEU A 137 4.55 -24.08 -29.20
C LEU A 137 5.77 -24.56 -30.00
N PRO A 138 6.84 -25.03 -29.34
CA PRO A 138 7.96 -25.63 -30.04
C PRO A 138 7.52 -26.98 -30.62
N THR A 139 7.55 -27.08 -31.95
CA THR A 139 7.47 -28.33 -32.69
C THR A 139 8.68 -29.19 -32.29
N SER A 140 8.42 -30.38 -31.73
CA SER A 140 9.45 -31.36 -31.45
C SER A 140 10.01 -31.90 -32.77
N GLU A 141 11.25 -31.54 -33.10
CA GLU A 141 11.98 -32.16 -34.20
C GLU A 141 12.32 -33.61 -33.85
N SER A 142 11.82 -34.48 -34.73
CA SER A 142 12.12 -35.91 -34.82
C SER A 142 13.57 -36.09 -35.27
N ALA A 143 14.32 -36.89 -34.50
CA ALA A 143 15.65 -37.33 -34.86
C ALA A 143 15.60 -38.29 -36.06
N ALA A 144 16.01 -37.80 -37.24
CA ALA A 144 16.33 -38.61 -38.40
C ALA A 144 17.78 -39.10 -38.28
N GLY A 145 17.97 -40.42 -38.41
CA GLY A 145 19.25 -41.08 -38.32
C GLY A 145 20.18 -40.82 -39.51
N SER A 146 21.46 -41.08 -39.27
CA SER A 146 22.45 -41.32 -40.32
C SER A 146 23.31 -42.52 -39.91
N LYS A 147 23.23 -43.57 -40.73
CA LYS A 147 24.12 -44.74 -40.75
C LYS A 147 25.26 -44.47 -41.73
N ALA A 148 26.49 -44.79 -41.33
CA ALA A 148 27.59 -45.38 -42.12
C ALA A 148 28.89 -45.26 -41.31
N SER A 149 29.94 -46.07 -41.43
CA SER A 149 30.19 -47.47 -41.80
C SER A 149 31.71 -47.69 -41.66
N GLY A 150 32.14 -48.91 -41.32
CA GLY A 150 33.54 -49.37 -41.36
C GLY A 150 34.20 -49.27 -39.98
N GLY A 151 34.64 -50.32 -39.29
CA GLY A 151 35.36 -51.55 -39.67
C GLY A 151 36.64 -51.53 -38.82
N ALA A 152 37.26 -52.57 -38.25
CA ALA A 152 37.12 -54.01 -38.13
C ALA A 152 38.05 -54.37 -36.93
N THR A 153 37.81 -55.38 -36.06
CA THR A 153 38.51 -56.69 -36.08
C THR A 153 38.85 -57.11 -34.64
N ILE A 154 38.34 -58.30 -34.21
CA ILE A 154 38.89 -59.25 -33.19
C ILE A 154 38.84 -58.75 -31.71
N GLN A 155 38.43 -59.48 -30.66
CA GLN A 155 38.49 -60.91 -30.32
C GLN A 155 37.44 -61.26 -29.24
N SER A 156 37.10 -62.55 -29.17
CA SER A 156 36.32 -63.24 -28.15
C SER A 156 36.64 -62.88 -26.70
N HIS A 157 35.59 -62.71 -25.87
CA HIS A 157 35.48 -63.42 -24.59
C HIS A 157 34.03 -63.44 -24.09
N SER A 158 33.60 -64.65 -23.75
CA SER A 158 32.35 -65.04 -23.12
C SER A 158 32.10 -64.31 -21.80
N VAL A 159 31.10 -63.41 -21.76
CA VAL A 159 30.40 -63.01 -20.52
C VAL A 159 28.93 -62.72 -20.85
N GLN A 160 28.05 -63.46 -20.19
CA GLN A 160 26.59 -63.30 -20.20
C GLN A 160 26.18 -61.94 -19.62
N PRO A 161 25.38 -61.10 -20.31
CA PRO A 161 24.76 -59.95 -19.68
C PRO A 161 23.37 -60.31 -19.08
N PRO A 162 22.95 -59.60 -18.03
CA PRO A 162 21.75 -59.91 -17.26
C PRO A 162 20.47 -59.56 -18.03
N ARG A 163 19.40 -60.27 -17.67
CA ARG A 163 18.02 -60.11 -18.16
C ARG A 163 17.59 -58.63 -18.19
N PRO A 164 16.92 -58.18 -19.27
CA PRO A 164 16.27 -56.88 -19.28
C PRO A 164 15.08 -56.87 -18.30
N ALA A 165 15.13 -55.97 -17.34
CA ALA A 165 14.00 -55.65 -16.48
C ALA A 165 12.90 -54.99 -17.32
N THR A 166 11.71 -55.58 -17.27
CA THR A 166 10.45 -55.01 -17.73
C THR A 166 10.21 -53.64 -17.09
N SER A 167 10.35 -52.56 -17.86
CA SER A 167 9.89 -51.22 -17.47
C SER A 167 8.44 -51.04 -17.93
N ALA A 168 7.50 -51.30 -17.03
CA ALA A 168 6.10 -50.91 -17.22
C ALA A 168 5.41 -50.75 -15.85
N ALA A 169 6.00 -49.94 -14.97
CA ALA A 169 5.27 -49.38 -13.83
C ALA A 169 4.77 -47.99 -14.24
N LYS A 170 3.56 -47.97 -14.82
CA LYS A 170 2.76 -46.77 -15.01
C LYS A 170 2.39 -46.28 -13.61
N SER A 171 3.26 -45.46 -13.02
CA SER A 171 3.01 -44.77 -11.75
C SER A 171 1.94 -43.71 -12.02
N GLU A 172 0.68 -44.12 -11.93
CA GLU A 172 -0.40 -43.21 -11.60
C GLU A 172 -0.05 -42.62 -10.24
N CYS A 173 0.50 -41.41 -10.26
CA CYS A 173 0.62 -40.54 -9.10
C CYS A 173 -0.81 -40.16 -8.68
N LYS A 174 -1.48 -41.13 -8.06
CA LYS A 174 -2.74 -40.96 -7.34
C LYS A 174 -2.39 -39.97 -6.25
N ALA A 175 -2.83 -38.72 -6.42
CA ALA A 175 -2.88 -37.73 -5.37
C ALA A 175 -3.81 -38.33 -4.30
N GLU A 176 -3.19 -39.09 -3.40
CA GLU A 176 -3.80 -39.57 -2.19
C GLU A 176 -4.03 -38.32 -1.35
N ILE A 177 -5.23 -37.77 -1.54
CA ILE A 177 -5.79 -36.74 -0.70
C ILE A 177 -5.72 -37.32 0.70
N TYR A 178 -4.77 -36.83 1.50
CA TYR A 178 -4.69 -37.06 2.94
C TYR A 178 -5.97 -36.49 3.57
N LEU A 179 -7.03 -37.27 3.49
CA LEU A 179 -8.29 -37.04 4.15
C LEU A 179 -8.10 -37.42 5.62
N SER A 180 -8.23 -36.39 6.44
CA SER A 180 -8.73 -36.41 7.81
C SER A 180 -7.89 -37.12 8.87
N ALA A 181 -6.70 -36.59 9.15
CA ALA A 181 -6.44 -36.29 10.56
C ALA A 181 -7.38 -35.13 10.93
N ALA A 182 -8.20 -35.30 11.96
CA ALA A 182 -9.05 -34.23 12.46
C ALA A 182 -8.16 -33.05 12.82
N VAL A 183 -8.24 -31.97 12.04
CA VAL A 183 -7.41 -30.79 12.26
C VAL A 183 -7.91 -30.12 13.53
N GLU A 184 -7.08 -30.13 14.56
CA GLU A 184 -7.44 -29.48 15.82
C GLU A 184 -7.64 -27.97 15.59
N PRO A 185 -8.67 -27.36 16.20
CA PRO A 185 -8.92 -25.94 16.06
C PRO A 185 -7.75 -25.14 16.66
N ILE A 186 -7.18 -24.23 15.86
CA ILE A 186 -6.06 -23.38 16.29
C ILE A 186 -6.59 -22.08 16.91
N GLN A 187 -6.21 -21.81 18.15
CA GLN A 187 -6.52 -20.53 18.80
C GLN A 187 -5.52 -19.45 18.40
N LEU A 188 -6.00 -18.22 18.24
CA LEU A 188 -5.16 -17.04 18.04
C LEU A 188 -4.95 -16.34 19.39
N PRO A 189 -3.77 -15.74 19.64
CA PRO A 189 -2.66 -15.59 18.71
C PRO A 189 -1.82 -16.87 18.53
N ASP A 190 -1.32 -17.10 17.31
CA ASP A 190 -0.46 -18.24 16.95
C ASP A 190 0.82 -17.73 16.26
N THR A 191 1.98 -18.22 16.68
CA THR A 191 3.27 -17.82 16.07
C THR A 191 3.68 -18.84 15.01
N ILE A 192 3.80 -18.38 13.77
CA ILE A 192 4.03 -19.23 12.61
C ILE A 192 5.20 -18.74 11.75
N SER A 193 5.86 -19.68 11.07
CA SER A 193 6.90 -19.42 10.08
C SER A 193 6.50 -19.97 8.71
N PHE A 194 6.63 -19.16 7.66
CA PHE A 194 6.24 -19.54 6.29
C PHE A 194 7.04 -18.78 5.23
N ARG A 195 7.02 -19.24 3.97
CA ARG A 195 7.56 -18.48 2.83
C ARG A 195 6.47 -17.60 2.23
N TYR A 196 6.75 -16.32 2.04
CA TYR A 196 5.80 -15.36 1.50
C TYR A 196 6.28 -14.81 0.15
N ARG A 197 5.43 -14.90 -0.88
CA ARG A 197 5.68 -14.34 -2.21
C ARG A 197 5.20 -12.90 -2.28
N LYS A 198 6.10 -11.99 -2.64
CA LYS A 198 5.77 -10.59 -2.91
C LYS A 198 5.17 -10.42 -4.32
N ALA A 199 4.68 -9.21 -4.60
CA ALA A 199 4.15 -8.85 -5.92
C ALA A 199 5.23 -8.90 -7.02
N ASP A 200 6.50 -8.69 -6.67
CA ASP A 200 7.66 -8.80 -7.58
C ASP A 200 8.07 -10.27 -7.86
N GLY A 201 7.35 -11.25 -7.31
CA GLY A 201 7.66 -12.67 -7.44
C GLY A 201 8.72 -13.18 -6.46
N THR A 202 9.44 -12.31 -5.76
CA THR A 202 10.46 -12.71 -4.79
C THR A 202 9.81 -13.39 -3.58
N GLN A 203 10.45 -14.44 -3.08
CA GLN A 203 10.01 -15.17 -1.90
C GLN A 203 10.94 -14.89 -0.74
N ARG A 204 10.36 -14.75 0.46
CA ARG A 204 11.14 -14.60 1.69
C ARG A 204 10.46 -15.36 2.82
N ARG A 205 11.25 -16.07 3.62
CA ARG A 205 10.75 -16.69 4.86
C ARG A 205 10.42 -15.59 5.87
N ARG A 206 9.29 -15.73 6.55
CA ARG A 206 8.77 -14.82 7.57
C ARG A 206 8.41 -15.61 8.79
N THR A 207 8.62 -15.02 9.95
CA THR A 207 8.08 -15.50 11.22
C THR A 207 7.18 -14.40 11.76
N VAL A 208 5.93 -14.73 12.04
CA VAL A 208 4.92 -13.76 12.46
C VAL A 208 4.06 -14.32 13.58
N THR A 209 3.58 -13.45 14.46
CA THR A 209 2.53 -13.81 15.42
C THR A 209 1.19 -13.32 14.87
N ALA A 210 0.40 -14.27 14.36
CA ALA A 210 -0.92 -14.03 13.82
C ALA A 210 -1.91 -13.81 14.96
N PHE A 211 -2.74 -12.78 14.88
CA PHE A 211 -3.74 -12.50 15.92
C PHE A 211 -5.14 -12.30 15.36
N GLN A 212 -5.29 -12.17 14.03
CA GLN A 212 -6.60 -12.09 13.39
C GLN A 212 -6.54 -12.54 11.93
N VAL A 213 -7.62 -13.17 11.45
CA VAL A 213 -7.88 -13.38 10.02
C VAL A 213 -9.14 -12.61 9.60
N VAL A 214 -9.04 -11.88 8.50
CA VAL A 214 -10.11 -11.06 7.92
C VAL A 214 -10.33 -11.42 6.46
N ASP A 215 -11.59 -11.40 6.01
CA ASP A 215 -11.92 -11.53 4.59
C ASP A 215 -12.15 -10.13 4.02
N ILE A 216 -11.40 -9.75 3.00
CA ILE A 216 -11.53 -8.49 2.29
C ILE A 216 -11.73 -8.79 0.80
N GLY A 217 -12.98 -8.76 0.36
CA GLY A 217 -13.33 -8.95 -1.05
C GLY A 217 -13.17 -10.39 -1.54
N GLY A 218 -13.54 -11.37 -0.71
CA GLY A 218 -13.44 -12.80 -1.04
C GLY A 218 -12.00 -13.32 -0.96
N ARG A 219 -11.15 -12.65 -0.18
CA ARG A 219 -9.72 -12.96 -0.03
C ARG A 219 -9.36 -12.92 1.44
N ALA A 220 -8.79 -14.01 1.93
CA ALA A 220 -8.38 -14.13 3.31
C ALA A 220 -7.03 -13.43 3.55
N TYR A 221 -7.04 -12.46 4.46
CA TYR A 221 -5.87 -11.76 4.97
C TYR A 221 -5.65 -12.12 6.44
N MET A 222 -4.40 -12.26 6.83
CA MET A 222 -3.98 -12.46 8.21
C MET A 222 -3.28 -11.20 8.71
N ASP A 223 -3.82 -10.59 9.75
CA ASP A 223 -3.13 -9.53 10.49
C ASP A 223 -2.19 -10.18 11.52
N ALA A 224 -0.92 -9.82 11.42
CA ALA A 224 0.13 -10.42 12.23
C ALA A 224 1.25 -9.42 12.58
N HIS A 225 1.97 -9.68 13.66
CA HIS A 225 3.21 -8.99 13.98
C HIS A 225 4.37 -9.65 13.25
N ASP A 226 5.00 -8.96 12.29
CA ASP A 226 6.18 -9.46 11.55
C ASP A 226 7.45 -9.26 12.39
N HIS A 227 8.02 -10.35 12.91
CA HIS A 227 9.20 -10.31 13.78
C HIS A 227 10.45 -9.78 13.07
N ASP A 228 10.60 -10.04 11.76
CA ASP A 228 11.74 -9.52 10.98
C ASP A 228 11.71 -7.99 10.86
N ARG A 229 10.49 -7.43 10.86
CA ARG A 229 10.25 -6.00 10.62
C ARG A 229 9.83 -5.25 11.88
N LYS A 230 9.60 -5.96 12.98
CA LYS A 230 9.09 -5.41 14.25
C LYS A 230 7.86 -4.54 14.06
N ALA A 231 6.94 -4.97 13.20
CA ALA A 231 5.79 -4.17 12.80
C ALA A 231 4.56 -5.02 12.49
N THR A 232 3.39 -4.49 12.79
CA THR A 232 2.11 -5.11 12.43
C THR A 232 1.82 -4.96 10.94
N ARG A 233 1.53 -6.07 10.26
CA ARG A 233 1.28 -6.13 8.82
C ARG A 233 0.16 -7.11 8.50
N SER A 234 -0.49 -6.89 7.37
CA SER A 234 -1.50 -7.80 6.81
C SER A 234 -0.87 -8.64 5.70
N PHE A 235 -1.04 -9.96 5.77
CA PHE A 235 -0.52 -10.92 4.82
C PHE A 235 -1.68 -11.59 4.08
N LEU A 236 -1.64 -11.59 2.75
CA LEU A 236 -2.63 -12.30 1.94
C LEU A 236 -2.31 -13.79 1.97
N ILE A 237 -3.21 -14.64 2.48
CA ILE A 237 -2.94 -16.06 2.73
C ILE A 237 -2.59 -16.80 1.42
N SER A 238 -3.21 -16.42 0.30
CA SER A 238 -2.92 -17.00 -1.02
C SER A 238 -1.51 -16.67 -1.57
N ARG A 239 -0.74 -15.82 -0.89
CA ARG A 239 0.67 -15.52 -1.19
C ARG A 239 1.65 -16.29 -0.31
N ILE A 240 1.16 -17.04 0.67
CA ILE A 240 1.97 -18.00 1.42
C ILE A 240 2.26 -19.17 0.49
N VAL A 241 3.54 -19.51 0.34
CA VAL A 241 4.02 -20.56 -0.56
C VAL A 241 4.55 -21.72 0.28
N GLY A 242 4.08 -22.92 -0.03
CA GLY A 242 4.44 -24.14 0.69
C GLY A 242 3.78 -24.21 2.07
N GLU A 243 4.50 -24.80 3.01
CA GLU A 243 3.99 -25.09 4.33
C GLU A 243 4.15 -23.92 5.32
N VAL A 244 3.25 -23.91 6.30
CA VAL A 244 3.26 -23.09 7.51
C VAL A 244 3.74 -23.97 8.66
N THR A 245 4.80 -23.54 9.34
CA THR A 245 5.32 -24.22 10.53
C THR A 245 4.91 -23.44 11.77
N ARG A 246 4.18 -24.07 12.69
CA ARG A 246 3.83 -23.46 13.98
C ARG A 246 5.05 -23.49 14.90
N SER A 247 5.37 -22.37 15.51
CA SER A 247 6.55 -22.25 16.38
C SER A 247 6.35 -22.94 17.72
N GLU A 248 5.11 -23.06 18.21
CA GLU A 248 4.81 -23.71 19.50
C GLU A 248 4.84 -25.23 19.41
N SER A 249 4.15 -25.83 18.43
CA SER A 249 4.06 -27.29 18.28
C SER A 249 5.13 -27.87 17.35
N GLY A 250 5.77 -27.05 16.51
CA GLY A 250 6.62 -27.55 15.42
C GLY A 250 5.83 -28.17 14.25
N GLU A 251 4.51 -28.20 14.34
CA GLU A 251 3.62 -28.79 13.34
C GLU A 251 3.73 -28.05 12.00
N VAL A 252 3.78 -28.82 10.91
CA VAL A 252 3.91 -28.33 9.54
C VAL A 252 2.63 -28.64 8.78
N MET A 253 1.97 -27.61 8.24
CA MET A 253 0.70 -27.76 7.53
C MET A 253 0.55 -26.74 6.40
N SER A 254 -0.32 -27.01 5.44
CA SER A 254 -0.55 -26.07 4.35
C SER A 254 -1.22 -24.79 4.85
N ALA A 255 -1.00 -23.67 4.17
CA ALA A 255 -1.64 -22.39 4.53
C ALA A 255 -3.19 -22.47 4.53
N ALA A 256 -3.77 -23.31 3.67
CA ALA A 256 -5.22 -23.54 3.62
C ALA A 256 -5.71 -24.38 4.81
N SER A 257 -4.93 -25.38 5.23
CA SER A 257 -5.22 -26.18 6.43
C SER A 257 -5.16 -25.32 7.69
N TRP A 258 -4.10 -24.51 7.84
CA TRP A 258 -3.97 -23.57 8.95
C TRP A 258 -5.15 -22.59 9.00
N LEU A 259 -5.54 -22.01 7.86
CA LEU A 259 -6.71 -21.12 7.79
C LEU A 259 -8.00 -21.82 8.21
N SER A 260 -8.20 -23.07 7.79
CA SER A 260 -9.40 -23.86 8.14
C SER A 260 -9.42 -24.17 9.63
N ALA A 261 -8.28 -24.56 10.21
CA ALA A 261 -8.11 -24.81 11.64
C ALA A 261 -8.42 -23.57 12.49
N VAL A 262 -7.93 -22.40 12.06
CA VAL A 262 -8.21 -21.11 12.72
C VAL A 262 -9.69 -20.73 12.59
N ALA A 263 -10.32 -20.99 11.44
CA ALA A 263 -11.74 -20.71 11.22
C ALA A 263 -12.68 -21.60 12.06
N MET A 264 -12.25 -22.83 12.38
CA MET A 264 -12.99 -23.72 13.28
C MET A 264 -12.90 -23.33 14.76
N SER A 265 -11.95 -22.46 15.13
CA SER A 265 -11.79 -22.03 16.51
C SER A 265 -12.98 -21.17 16.96
N PRO A 266 -13.62 -21.48 18.10
CA PRO A 266 -14.80 -20.75 18.59
C PRO A 266 -14.49 -19.26 18.85
N ASP A 267 -13.25 -18.94 19.21
CA ASP A 267 -12.78 -17.56 19.44
C ASP A 267 -12.51 -16.77 18.17
N SER A 268 -12.48 -17.41 16.99
CA SER A 268 -12.39 -16.69 15.70
C SER A 268 -13.58 -15.76 15.44
N THR A 269 -14.72 -16.03 16.11
CA THR A 269 -15.93 -15.21 16.09
C THR A 269 -15.85 -13.98 16.99
N ARG A 270 -14.95 -13.96 18.00
CA ARG A 270 -14.46 -12.73 18.65
C ARG A 270 -13.48 -12.00 17.73
N ARG A 271 -13.89 -11.89 16.46
CA ARG A 271 -13.41 -10.94 15.48
C ARG A 271 -13.58 -9.58 16.14
N LYS A 272 -12.54 -9.06 16.80
CA LYS A 272 -12.39 -7.63 17.06
C LYS A 272 -12.40 -7.00 15.69
N GLY A 273 -13.60 -6.73 15.16
CA GLY A 273 -13.75 -5.96 13.95
C GLY A 273 -13.03 -4.67 14.27
N ARG A 274 -11.82 -4.49 13.70
CA ARG A 274 -11.24 -3.15 13.58
C ARG A 274 -12.39 -2.30 13.12
N GLY A 275 -12.76 -1.31 13.92
CA GLY A 275 -14.02 -0.57 13.85
C GLY A 275 -14.23 0.18 12.53
N ARG A 276 -14.36 -0.55 11.42
CA ARG A 276 -15.43 -0.29 10.50
C ARG A 276 -16.64 -0.86 11.23
N ARG A 277 -17.33 -0.01 11.98
CA ARG A 277 -18.78 -0.16 12.18
C ARG A 277 -19.34 -0.42 10.78
N LYS A 278 -19.42 -1.68 10.35
CA LYS A 278 -20.57 -2.09 9.56
C LYS A 278 -21.68 -2.00 10.58
N SER A 279 -22.45 -0.90 10.54
CA SER A 279 -23.73 -0.90 11.22
C SER A 279 -24.39 -2.20 10.81
N ALA A 280 -24.75 -3.03 11.79
CA ALA A 280 -25.39 -4.32 11.56
C ALA A 280 -26.85 -4.17 11.07
N THR A 281 -27.17 -2.99 10.58
CA THR A 281 -28.39 -2.61 9.89
C THR A 281 -27.93 -1.82 8.67
N CYS A 282 -27.96 -2.48 7.51
CA CYS A 282 -27.87 -1.81 6.21
C CYS A 282 -29.22 -1.16 5.90
N ASP A 283 -29.68 -0.34 6.85
CA ASP A 283 -30.97 0.31 6.80
C ASP A 283 -30.71 1.77 6.41
N TRP A 284 -30.43 1.95 5.10
CA TRP A 284 -30.69 3.16 4.31
C TRP A 284 -30.49 4.53 4.97
N GLN A 285 -29.51 4.71 5.86
CA GLN A 285 -29.17 6.02 6.41
C GLN A 285 -28.90 6.98 5.25
N THR A 286 -29.71 8.02 5.18
CA THR A 286 -29.71 8.98 4.07
C THR A 286 -28.36 9.68 4.10
N ALA A 287 -27.48 9.36 3.15
CA ALA A 287 -26.18 10.01 3.07
C ALA A 287 -26.33 11.38 2.40
N VAL A 288 -25.79 12.42 3.03
CA VAL A 288 -25.93 13.82 2.59
C VAL A 288 -24.56 14.50 2.48
N VAL A 289 -24.41 15.42 1.53
CA VAL A 289 -23.26 16.32 1.43
C VAL A 289 -23.77 17.76 1.41
N PHE A 290 -23.17 18.61 2.24
CA PHE A 290 -23.39 20.04 2.23
C PHE A 290 -22.35 20.72 1.33
N ALA A 291 -22.79 21.50 0.34
CA ALA A 291 -21.90 22.13 -0.62
C ALA A 291 -22.24 23.61 -0.80
N GLY A 292 -21.25 24.50 -0.63
CA GLY A 292 -21.45 25.93 -0.89
C GLY A 292 -22.21 26.68 0.20
N LEU A 293 -22.19 26.19 1.43
CA LEU A 293 -22.75 26.87 2.60
C LEU A 293 -21.66 27.61 3.37
N HIS A 294 -22.06 28.65 4.11
CA HIS A 294 -21.18 29.30 5.07
C HIS A 294 -20.80 28.32 6.19
N PRO A 295 -19.54 28.25 6.68
CA PRO A 295 -19.10 27.24 7.64
C PRO A 295 -20.01 27.10 8.87
N ALA A 296 -20.33 28.21 9.55
CA ALA A 296 -21.21 28.20 10.72
C ALA A 296 -22.62 27.64 10.44
N ARG A 297 -23.12 27.81 9.21
CA ARG A 297 -24.43 27.28 8.79
C ARG A 297 -24.32 25.81 8.37
N SER A 298 -23.20 25.41 7.75
CA SER A 298 -22.87 24.01 7.49
C SER A 298 -22.85 23.23 8.80
N ASP A 299 -22.13 23.70 9.81
CA ASP A 299 -22.01 23.03 11.11
C ASP A 299 -23.39 22.82 11.78
N ALA A 300 -24.27 23.83 11.71
CA ALA A 300 -25.63 23.73 12.24
C ALA A 300 -26.50 22.70 11.50
N LEU A 301 -26.38 22.61 10.17
CA LEU A 301 -27.10 21.60 9.39
C LEU A 301 -26.51 20.20 9.56
N GLU A 302 -25.19 20.08 9.70
CA GLU A 302 -24.53 18.82 9.99
C GLU A 302 -24.99 18.25 11.34
N ALA A 303 -25.09 19.10 12.38
CA ALA A 303 -25.64 18.70 13.67
C ALA A 303 -27.08 18.18 13.54
N ARG A 304 -27.96 18.92 12.83
CA ARG A 304 -29.35 18.50 12.59
C ARG A 304 -29.45 17.21 11.78
N ALA A 305 -28.61 17.04 10.76
CA ALA A 305 -28.57 15.83 9.96
C ALA A 305 -28.17 14.61 10.81
N LEU A 306 -27.16 14.78 11.68
CA LEU A 306 -26.73 13.73 12.60
C LEU A 306 -27.83 13.38 13.62
N GLU A 307 -28.54 14.37 14.15
CA GLU A 307 -29.71 14.16 15.03
C GLU A 307 -30.83 13.39 14.31
N ALA A 308 -31.08 13.68 13.03
CA ALA A 308 -32.04 12.96 12.19
C ALA A 308 -31.55 11.58 11.70
N GLY A 309 -30.36 11.13 12.13
CA GLY A 309 -29.77 9.85 11.75
C GLY A 309 -29.29 9.78 10.29
N TRP A 310 -29.00 10.92 9.67
CA TRP A 310 -28.40 11.00 8.34
C TRP A 310 -26.87 10.88 8.42
N ASP A 311 -26.26 10.37 7.36
CA ASP A 311 -24.81 10.16 7.27
C ASP A 311 -24.16 11.31 6.49
N VAL A 312 -23.50 12.21 7.21
CA VAL A 312 -22.85 13.39 6.60
C VAL A 312 -21.51 12.99 5.98
N ARG A 313 -21.34 13.33 4.69
CA ARG A 313 -20.13 13.06 3.91
C ARG A 313 -19.45 14.35 3.49
N GLU A 314 -18.12 14.36 3.51
CA GLU A 314 -17.30 15.50 3.06
C GLU A 314 -17.28 15.65 1.53
N ARG A 315 -17.54 14.56 0.79
CA ARG A 315 -17.34 14.52 -0.68
C ARG A 315 -18.54 13.93 -1.40
N ILE A 316 -18.85 14.53 -2.55
CA ILE A 316 -19.86 14.02 -3.49
C ILE A 316 -19.36 12.72 -4.13
N THR A 317 -19.99 11.61 -3.75
CA THR A 317 -19.71 10.26 -4.25
C THR A 317 -21.02 9.57 -4.65
N ARG A 318 -20.94 8.44 -5.37
CA ARG A 318 -22.12 7.65 -5.78
C ARG A 318 -22.99 7.13 -4.62
N SER A 319 -22.47 7.11 -3.40
CA SER A 319 -23.21 6.64 -2.22
C SER A 319 -24.04 7.73 -1.56
N VAL A 320 -23.90 9.00 -2.00
CA VAL A 320 -24.64 10.14 -1.46
C VAL A 320 -26.02 10.19 -2.11
N ARG A 321 -27.07 10.35 -1.31
CA ARG A 321 -28.47 10.37 -1.78
C ARG A 321 -28.96 11.78 -2.09
N HIS A 322 -28.53 12.77 -1.32
CA HIS A 322 -28.89 14.17 -1.53
C HIS A 322 -27.65 15.07 -1.41
N VAL A 323 -27.57 16.10 -2.24
CA VAL A 323 -26.62 17.20 -2.07
C VAL A 323 -27.41 18.45 -1.68
N VAL A 324 -27.10 19.02 -0.52
CA VAL A 324 -27.71 20.28 -0.07
C VAL A 324 -26.88 21.43 -0.65
N ALA A 325 -27.46 22.13 -1.61
CA ALA A 325 -26.79 23.17 -2.37
C ALA A 325 -27.00 24.54 -1.71
N GLY A 326 -25.90 25.11 -1.20
CA GLY A 326 -25.86 26.48 -0.70
C GLY A 326 -25.59 27.51 -1.82
N PRO A 327 -25.73 28.81 -1.50
CA PRO A 327 -25.58 29.89 -2.48
C PRO A 327 -24.17 30.01 -3.06
N LEU A 328 -23.15 29.48 -2.38
CA LEU A 328 -21.74 29.52 -2.80
C LEU A 328 -21.29 28.21 -3.47
N MET A 329 -22.22 27.35 -3.91
CA MET A 329 -21.87 26.06 -4.50
C MET A 329 -21.11 26.25 -5.83
N GLY A 330 -19.88 25.75 -5.89
CA GLY A 330 -19.02 25.91 -7.06
C GLY A 330 -19.47 25.07 -8.26
N TYR A 331 -19.22 25.56 -9.48
CA TYR A 331 -19.57 24.89 -10.75
C TYR A 331 -19.14 23.42 -10.80
N LYS A 332 -17.90 23.12 -10.38
CA LYS A 332 -17.36 21.75 -10.36
C LYS A 332 -18.14 20.79 -9.46
N GLN A 333 -18.68 21.29 -8.34
CA GLN A 333 -19.48 20.46 -7.44
C GLN A 333 -20.85 20.17 -8.07
N ARG A 334 -21.44 21.17 -8.74
CA ARG A 334 -22.71 21.04 -9.45
C ARG A 334 -22.60 20.03 -10.60
N GLU A 335 -21.61 20.20 -11.46
CA GLU A 335 -21.31 19.27 -12.56
C GLU A 335 -21.09 17.84 -12.05
N ARG A 336 -20.39 17.69 -10.92
CA ARG A 336 -20.16 16.37 -10.30
C ARG A 336 -21.43 15.75 -9.73
N ALA A 337 -22.31 16.52 -9.10
CA ALA A 337 -23.59 16.03 -8.61
C ALA A 337 -24.49 15.58 -9.78
N GLU A 338 -24.52 16.37 -10.86
CA GLU A 338 -25.26 16.09 -12.09
C GLU A 338 -24.73 14.85 -12.81
N ALA A 339 -23.41 14.73 -12.98
CA ALA A 339 -22.76 13.56 -13.58
C ALA A 339 -23.06 12.26 -12.82
N LEU A 340 -23.29 12.35 -11.51
CA LEU A 340 -23.67 11.22 -10.66
C LEU A 340 -25.18 11.04 -10.53
N ARG A 341 -25.99 11.92 -11.13
CA ARG A 341 -27.46 11.95 -11.06
C ARG A 341 -27.98 11.98 -9.62
N ILE A 342 -27.31 12.73 -8.75
CA ILE A 342 -27.71 12.91 -7.35
C ILE A 342 -28.61 14.14 -7.26
N PRO A 343 -29.81 14.04 -6.67
CA PRO A 343 -30.71 15.19 -6.53
C PRO A 343 -30.07 16.26 -5.65
N MET A 344 -30.08 17.49 -6.16
CA MET A 344 -29.69 18.68 -5.41
C MET A 344 -30.95 19.28 -4.77
N ILE A 345 -30.92 19.51 -3.48
CA ILE A 345 -32.01 20.13 -2.70
C ILE A 345 -31.51 21.43 -2.07
N ASP A 346 -32.41 22.36 -1.81
CA ASP A 346 -32.10 23.56 -1.04
C ASP A 346 -32.07 23.27 0.47
N GLU A 347 -31.65 24.28 1.23
CA GLU A 347 -31.53 24.20 2.69
C GLU A 347 -32.88 23.96 3.37
N ASP A 348 -33.94 24.65 2.93
CA ASP A 348 -35.26 24.57 3.55
C ASP A 348 -35.91 23.20 3.33
N THR A 349 -35.79 22.63 2.14
CA THR A 349 -36.24 21.26 1.84
C THR A 349 -35.46 20.23 2.64
N ALA A 350 -34.15 20.43 2.80
CA ALA A 350 -33.32 19.53 3.62
C ALA A 350 -33.78 19.52 5.09
N ILE A 351 -34.06 20.70 5.66
CA ILE A 351 -34.59 20.84 7.02
C ILE A 351 -35.95 20.14 7.15
N ALA A 352 -36.87 20.36 6.21
CA ALA A 352 -38.18 19.71 6.22
C ALA A 352 -38.08 18.17 6.19
N LEU A 353 -37.19 17.62 5.35
CA LEU A 353 -36.96 16.18 5.27
C LEU A 353 -36.32 15.60 6.54
N MET A 354 -35.45 16.36 7.22
CA MET A 354 -34.86 15.94 8.49
C MET A 354 -35.90 15.93 9.60
N SER A 355 -36.77 16.94 9.68
CA SER A 355 -37.82 17.04 10.71
C SER A 355 -38.87 15.94 10.63
N GLN A 356 -39.32 15.56 9.42
CA GLN A 356 -40.33 14.50 9.24
C GLN A 356 -39.87 13.12 9.75
N ARG A 357 -38.56 12.86 9.75
CA ARG A 357 -38.01 11.57 10.16
C ARG A 357 -37.98 11.41 11.68
N THR A 358 -37.87 12.52 12.42
CA THR A 358 -37.81 12.53 13.88
C THR A 358 -39.18 12.24 14.51
N GLU A 359 -40.28 12.55 13.82
CA GLU A 359 -41.64 12.32 14.34
C GLU A 359 -42.14 10.87 14.17
N GLY A 360 -41.46 10.06 13.36
CA GLY A 360 -41.87 8.70 13.00
C GLY A 360 -41.13 7.56 13.73
N GLN A 361 -40.29 7.89 14.72
CA GLN A 361 -39.57 6.93 15.57
C GLN A 361 -39.99 7.11 17.02
#